data_AF-A0A1F6R1Q9-F1
#
_entry.id   AF-A0A1F6R1Q9-F1
#
_cell.length_a   1.000
_cell.length_b   1.000
_cell.length_c   1.000
_cell.angle_alpha   90.00
_cell.angle_beta   90.00
_cell.angle_gamma   90.00
#
_symmetry.space_group_name_H-M   'P 1'
#
loop_
_entity.id
_entity.type
_entity.pdbx_description
1 polymer ?
#
loop_
_entity_poly.entity_id
_entity_poly.type
_entity_poly.pdbx_seq_one_letter_code
_entity_poly.pdbx_strand_id
1 'polypeptide(L)'
;MALDQEALKKELIEAFRLEGIPGDKQEELLAKIGEALLKRIFLETMEKMGEAGIAEYEALLEKNAKQEELEAFFETKIPGYNVFVRGIVTAFKEEMQNGLA
;
A
#
# COMPACT_ATOMS: atom_id res chain seq x y z
N MET A 1 -3.39 -0.91 13.71
CA MET A 1 -4.77 -0.72 13.20
C MET A 1 -4.88 -1.57 11.95
N ALA A 2 -5.69 -2.62 11.96
CA ALA A 2 -5.95 -3.37 10.74
C ALA A 2 -6.61 -2.43 9.73
N LEU A 3 -6.03 -2.28 8.54
CA LEU A 3 -6.75 -1.67 7.42
C LEU A 3 -8.06 -2.44 7.25
N ASP A 4 -9.19 -1.76 7.44
CA ASP A 4 -10.50 -2.34 7.21
C ASP A 4 -10.63 -2.62 5.71
N GLN A 5 -10.43 -3.89 5.34
CA GLN A 5 -10.35 -4.30 3.93
C GLN A 5 -11.66 -4.01 3.19
N GLU A 6 -12.79 -4.03 3.87
CA GLU A 6 -14.09 -3.71 3.29
C GLU A 6 -14.25 -2.22 3.03
N ALA A 7 -13.83 -1.36 3.97
CA ALA A 7 -13.81 0.09 3.77
C ALA A 7 -12.88 0.47 2.61
N LEU A 8 -11.67 -0.09 2.56
CA LEU A 8 -10.75 0.16 1.47
C LEU A 8 -11.33 -0.33 0.14
N LYS A 9 -11.96 -1.52 0.10
CA LYS A 9 -12.62 -2.03 -1.10
C LYS A 9 -13.70 -1.08 -1.60
N LYS A 10 -14.57 -0.59 -0.72
CA LYS A 10 -15.62 0.39 -1.08
C LYS A 10 -15.04 1.69 -1.62
N GLU A 11 -14.04 2.25 -0.92
CA GLU A 11 -13.37 3.46 -1.36
C GLU A 11 -12.73 3.30 -2.74
N LEU A 12 -12.12 2.15 -3.04
CA LEU A 12 -11.54 1.88 -4.36
C LEU A 12 -12.64 1.73 -5.43
N ILE A 13 -13.75 1.06 -5.13
CA ILE A 13 -14.89 0.93 -6.06
C ILE A 13 -15.45 2.31 -6.44
N GLU A 14 -15.67 3.17 -5.45
CA GLU A 14 -16.17 4.53 -5.65
C GLU A 14 -15.14 5.40 -6.39
N ALA A 15 -13.88 5.38 -5.94
CA ALA A 15 -12.82 6.20 -6.54
C ALA A 15 -12.58 5.88 -8.01
N PHE A 16 -12.75 4.61 -8.41
CA PHE A 16 -12.52 4.13 -9.78
C PHE A 16 -13.82 3.90 -10.58
N ARG A 17 -14.97 4.30 -10.05
CA ARG A 17 -16.30 4.17 -10.69
C ARG A 17 -16.57 2.76 -11.23
N LEU A 18 -16.17 1.74 -10.44
CA LEU A 18 -16.30 0.33 -10.84
C LEU A 18 -17.71 -0.23 -10.60
N GLU A 19 -18.64 0.58 -10.08
CA GLU A 19 -20.03 0.21 -9.76
C GLU A 19 -20.82 -0.33 -10.95
N GLY A 20 -20.46 0.09 -12.19
CA GLY A 20 -21.10 -0.37 -13.42
C GLY A 20 -20.47 -1.61 -14.06
N ILE A 21 -19.44 -2.20 -13.44
CA ILE A 21 -18.70 -3.34 -13.99
C ILE A 21 -19.29 -4.66 -13.44
N PRO A 22 -19.43 -5.71 -14.26
CA PRO A 22 -19.84 -7.03 -13.79
C PRO A 22 -18.93 -7.55 -12.67
N GLY A 23 -19.50 -8.22 -11.67
CA GLY A 23 -18.80 -8.66 -10.45
C GLY A 23 -17.44 -9.30 -10.69
N ASP A 24 -17.35 -10.29 -11.58
CA ASP A 24 -16.08 -10.97 -11.88
C ASP A 24 -14.99 -10.02 -12.40
N LYS A 25 -15.36 -9.07 -13.27
CA LYS A 25 -14.43 -8.08 -13.83
C LYS A 25 -14.09 -6.99 -12.80
N GLN A 26 -15.03 -6.63 -11.96
CA GLN A 26 -14.83 -5.68 -10.87
C GLN A 26 -13.83 -6.24 -9.86
N GLU A 27 -13.97 -7.52 -9.47
CA GLU A 27 -13.03 -8.19 -8.56
C GLU A 27 -11.64 -8.31 -9.16
N GLU A 28 -11.51 -8.64 -10.45
CA GLU A 28 -10.21 -8.69 -11.13
C GLU A 28 -9.53 -7.31 -11.16
N LEU A 29 -10.28 -6.25 -11.47
CA LEU A 29 -9.75 -4.88 -11.50
C LEU A 29 -9.35 -4.42 -10.09
N LEU A 30 -10.17 -4.69 -9.07
CA LEU A 30 -9.85 -4.38 -7.69
C LEU A 30 -8.58 -5.10 -7.21
N ALA A 31 -8.41 -6.37 -7.59
CA ALA A 31 -7.20 -7.13 -7.27
C ALA A 31 -5.96 -6.49 -7.92
N LYS A 32 -6.03 -6.11 -9.20
CA LYS A 32 -4.94 -5.44 -9.92
C LYS A 32 -4.58 -4.08 -9.32
N ILE A 33 -5.58 -3.28 -8.97
CA ILE A 33 -5.40 -1.97 -8.33
C ILE A 33 -4.78 -2.13 -6.94
N GLY A 34 -5.28 -3.08 -6.15
CA GLY A 34 -4.73 -3.40 -4.83
C GLY A 34 -3.27 -3.86 -4.92
N GLU A 35 -2.94 -4.73 -5.88
CA GLU A 35 -1.57 -5.18 -6.10
C GLU A 35 -0.65 -4.02 -6.49
N ALA A 36 -1.08 -3.13 -7.40
CA ALA A 36 -0.32 -1.97 -7.81
C ALA A 36 -0.06 -1.00 -6.64
N LEU A 37 -1.08 -0.76 -5.81
CA LEU A 37 -0.95 0.07 -4.61
C LEU A 37 0.04 -0.52 -3.60
N LEU A 38 -0.05 -1.83 -3.33
CA LEU A 38 0.88 -2.52 -2.42
C LEU A 38 2.32 -2.44 -2.93
N LYS A 39 2.54 -2.68 -4.22
CA LYS A 39 3.87 -2.53 -4.85
C LYS A 39 4.39 -1.10 -4.73
N ARG A 40 3.53 -0.09 -4.91
CA ARG A 40 3.90 1.31 -4.76
C ARG A 40 4.32 1.64 -3.33
N ILE A 41 3.53 1.24 -2.34
CA ILE A 41 3.85 1.42 -0.92
C ILE A 41 5.19 0.75 -0.59
N PHE A 42 5.41 -0.47 -1.08
CA PHE A 42 6.67 -1.18 -0.87
C PHE A 42 7.86 -0.42 -1.47
N LEU A 43 7.79 -0.01 -2.73
CA LEU A 43 8.87 0.71 -3.40
C LEU A 43 9.21 2.02 -2.71
N GLU A 44 8.21 2.84 -2.38
CA GLU A 44 8.44 4.11 -1.70
C GLU A 44 8.98 3.92 -0.28
N THR A 45 8.52 2.88 0.42
CA THR A 45 9.08 2.52 1.74
C THR A 45 10.55 2.16 1.64
N MET A 46 10.93 1.30 0.68
CA MET A 46 12.33 0.90 0.48
C MET A 46 13.20 2.09 0.07
N GLU A 47 12.71 2.93 -0.84
CA GLU A 47 13.41 4.16 -1.26
C GLU A 47 13.62 5.11 -0.08
N LYS A 48 12.59 5.29 0.77
CA LYS A 48 12.66 6.17 1.96
C LYS A 48 13.65 5.68 3.00
N MET A 49 13.79 4.36 3.16
CA MET A 49 14.74 3.74 4.08
C MET A 49 16.19 3.74 3.54
N GLY A 50 16.35 3.80 2.22
CA GLY A 50 17.64 3.72 1.56
C GLY A 50 18.32 2.36 1.69
N GLU A 51 19.50 2.19 1.06
CA GLU A 51 20.19 0.90 0.96
C GLU A 51 20.50 0.26 2.33
N ALA A 52 20.90 1.06 3.33
CA ALA A 52 21.18 0.56 4.66
C ALA A 52 19.91 0.01 5.35
N GLY A 53 18.79 0.71 5.24
CA GLY A 53 17.53 0.24 5.81
C GLY A 53 16.94 -0.96 5.06
N ILE A 54 17.17 -1.08 3.75
CA ILE A 54 16.80 -2.27 2.98
C ILE A 54 17.57 -3.50 3.50
N ALA A 55 18.89 -3.39 3.70
CA ALA A 55 19.69 -4.50 4.24
C ALA A 55 19.23 -4.93 5.66
N GLU A 56 18.84 -3.96 6.51
CA GLU A 56 18.28 -4.25 7.83
C GLU A 56 16.91 -4.95 7.74
N TYR A 57 16.07 -4.54 6.77
CA TYR A 57 14.79 -5.19 6.50
C TYR A 57 14.97 -6.63 6.02
N GLU A 58 15.91 -6.88 5.10
CA GLU A 58 16.24 -8.24 4.64
C GLU A 58 16.69 -9.13 5.81
N ALA A 59 17.55 -8.61 6.69
CA ALA A 59 18.00 -9.34 7.88
C ALA A 59 16.85 -9.65 8.87
N LEU A 60 15.80 -8.81 8.93
CA LEU A 60 14.59 -9.10 9.71
C LEU A 60 13.76 -10.21 9.06
N LEU A 61 13.64 -10.21 7.73
CA LEU A 61 12.93 -11.27 7.01
C LEU A 61 13.63 -12.63 7.16
N GLU A 62 14.96 -12.68 7.07
CA GLU A 62 15.74 -13.92 7.28
C GLU A 62 15.54 -14.49 8.69
N LYS A 63 15.31 -13.62 9.68
CA LYS A 63 15.01 -14.00 11.07
C LYS A 63 13.55 -14.40 11.29
N ASN A 64 12.71 -14.38 10.26
CA ASN A 64 11.26 -14.57 10.38
C ASN A 64 10.66 -13.62 11.43
N ALA A 65 11.10 -12.36 11.42
CA ALA A 65 10.60 -11.33 12.32
C ALA A 65 9.07 -11.26 12.27
N LYS A 66 8.44 -11.07 13.42
CA LYS A 66 6.99 -10.98 13.51
C LYS A 66 6.50 -9.68 12.89
N GLN A 67 5.23 -9.65 12.50
CA GLN A 67 4.58 -8.46 11.96
C GLN A 67 4.78 -7.22 12.87
N GLU A 68 4.63 -7.38 14.18
CA GLU A 68 4.84 -6.30 15.15
C GLU A 68 6.26 -5.74 15.14
N GLU A 69 7.26 -6.59 14.90
CA GLU A 69 8.67 -6.17 14.81
C GLU A 69 8.95 -5.42 13.49
N LEU A 70 8.33 -5.85 12.40
CA LEU A 70 8.40 -5.14 11.12
C LEU A 70 7.72 -3.77 11.21
N GLU A 71 6.54 -3.68 11.84
CA GLU A 71 5.85 -2.41 12.08
C GLU A 71 6.71 -1.45 12.91
N ALA A 72 7.31 -1.93 14.00
CA ALA A 72 8.21 -1.12 14.83
C ALA A 72 9.47 -0.68 14.08
N PHE A 73 10.02 -1.55 13.23
CA PHE A 73 11.16 -1.23 12.37
C PHE A 73 10.81 -0.11 11.38
N PHE A 74 9.68 -0.21 10.67
CA PHE A 74 9.26 0.82 9.73
C PHE A 74 9.00 2.16 10.42
N GLU A 75 8.38 2.17 11.60
CA GLU A 75 8.17 3.41 12.37
C GLU A 75 9.49 4.04 12.84
N THR A 76 10.49 3.20 13.16
CA THR A 76 11.82 3.67 13.56
C THR A 76 12.58 4.29 12.38
N LYS A 77 12.47 3.72 11.18
CA LYS A 77 13.14 4.22 9.97
C LYS A 77 12.39 5.38 9.31
N ILE A 78 11.07 5.37 9.41
CA ILE A 78 10.16 6.35 8.82
C ILE A 78 9.23 6.84 9.94
N PRO A 79 9.60 7.90 10.66
CA PRO A 79 8.75 8.46 11.70
C PRO A 79 7.37 8.85 11.15
N GLY A 80 6.30 8.35 11.75
CA GLY A 80 4.94 8.51 11.22
C GLY A 80 4.70 7.67 9.97
N TYR A 81 5.13 6.41 9.98
CA TYR A 81 5.02 5.50 8.84
C TYR A 81 3.56 5.36 8.37
N ASN A 82 2.63 5.36 9.31
CA ASN A 82 1.19 5.38 9.03
C ASN A 82 0.74 6.61 8.20
N VAL A 83 1.27 7.80 8.48
CA VAL A 83 0.97 9.03 7.73
C VAL A 83 1.61 8.97 6.36
N PHE A 84 2.84 8.47 6.28
CA PHE A 84 3.54 8.24 5.02
C PHE A 84 2.76 7.31 4.08
N VAL A 85 2.32 6.15 4.57
CA VAL A 85 1.50 5.21 3.81
C VAL A 85 0.19 5.85 3.34
N ARG A 86 -0.49 6.62 4.21
CA ARG A 86 -1.71 7.35 3.80
C ARG A 86 -1.44 8.34 2.67
N GLY A 87 -0.30 9.03 2.71
CA GLY A 87 0.11 9.94 1.64
C GLY A 87 0.25 9.22 0.29
N ILE A 88 0.87 8.04 0.28
CA ILE A 88 1.02 7.21 -0.92
C ILE A 88 -0.35 6.78 -1.44
N VAL A 89 -1.25 6.33 -0.57
CA VAL A 89 -2.61 5.94 -0.95
C VAL A 89 -3.38 7.10 -1.58
N THR A 90 -3.27 8.29 -1.00
CA THR A 90 -3.92 9.50 -1.54
C THR A 90 -3.35 9.87 -2.91
N ALA A 91 -2.03 9.96 -3.03
CA ALA A 91 -1.37 10.27 -4.30
C ALA A 91 -1.72 9.24 -5.39
N PHE A 92 -1.67 7.95 -5.07
CA PHE A 92 -2.03 6.88 -6.00
C PHE A 92 -3.49 6.99 -6.48
N LYS A 93 -4.43 7.31 -5.58
CA LYS A 93 -5.84 7.54 -5.94
C LYS A 93 -5.97 8.73 -6.89
N GLU A 94 -5.30 9.84 -6.61
CA GLU A 94 -5.31 11.05 -7.45
C GLU A 94 -4.68 10.80 -8.82
N GLU A 95 -3.54 10.12 -8.89
CA GLU A 95 -2.87 9.75 -10.15
C GLU A 95 -3.77 8.88 -11.02
N MET A 96 -4.41 7.88 -10.44
CA MET A 96 -5.30 6.99 -11.18
C MET A 96 -6.57 7.72 -11.67
N GLN A 97 -7.09 8.69 -10.91
CA GLN A 97 -8.22 9.52 -11.34
C GLN A 97 -7.83 10.51 -12.46
N ASN A 98 -6.64 11.10 -12.38
CA ASN A 98 -6.15 12.07 -13.35
C ASN A 98 -5.56 11.42 -14.61
N GLY A 99 -5.03 10.20 -14.52
CA GLY A 99 -4.54 9.41 -15.65
C GLY A 99 -5.64 8.74 -16.49
N LEU A 100 -6.89 8.79 -16.02
CA LEU A 100 -8.10 8.37 -16.75
C LEU A 100 -8.77 9.52 -17.52
N ALA A 101 -8.16 10.72 -17.54
CA ALA A 101 -8.65 11.91 -18.26
C ALA A 101 -8.02 12.05 -19.67
#